data_AF-A0AAU2WVK2-F1
#
_entry.id   AF-A0AAU2WVK2-F1
#
_cell.length_a   1.000
_cell.length_b   1.000
_cell.length_c   1.000
_cell.angle_alpha   90.00
_cell.angle_beta   90.00
_cell.angle_gamma   90.00
#
_symmetry.space_group_name_H-M   'P 1'
#
loop_
_entity.id
_entity.type
_entity.pdbx_description
1 polymer ?
#
loop_
_entity_poly.entity_id
_entity_poly.type
_entity_poly.pdbx_seq_one_letter_code
_entity_poly.pdbx_strand_id
1 'polypeptide(L)'
;MATVPNDAMYKMLAAGLGDAIAKIVRKLMDSSSADWGWGTVTEVEPGSVAGTVAVDTDSGAPIVMRRLASYATPAVDDVVQWQRNRSGDFSVTGERA
;
A
#
# COMPACT_ATOMS: atom_id res chain seq x y z
N MET A 1 -29.85 29.68 -24.83
CA MET A 1 -29.27 28.41 -24.36
C MET A 1 -28.16 28.06 -25.34
N ALA A 2 -26.89 28.20 -24.97
CA ALA A 2 -25.78 27.89 -25.87
C ALA A 2 -25.60 26.37 -25.92
N THR A 3 -25.89 25.77 -27.06
CA THR A 3 -25.60 24.36 -27.36
C THR A 3 -24.08 24.23 -27.46
N VAL A 4 -23.46 23.58 -26.49
CA VAL A 4 -22.04 23.24 -26.58
C VAL A 4 -21.87 22.30 -27.77
N PRO A 5 -21.01 22.62 -28.77
CA PRO A 5 -20.77 21.73 -29.89
C PRO A 5 -20.28 20.37 -29.38
N ASN A 6 -20.85 19.27 -29.90
CA ASN A 6 -20.52 17.91 -29.46
C ASN A 6 -19.00 17.67 -29.37
N ASP A 7 -18.21 18.22 -30.30
CA ASP A 7 -16.75 18.10 -30.29
C ASP A 7 -16.05 18.71 -29.07
N ALA A 8 -16.56 19.83 -28.54
CA ALA A 8 -16.04 20.43 -27.32
C ALA A 8 -16.35 19.55 -26.09
N MET A 9 -17.54 18.94 -26.08
CA MET A 9 -17.94 17.99 -25.03
C MET A 9 -17.10 16.70 -25.09
N TYR A 10 -16.85 16.14 -26.28
CA TYR A 10 -15.99 14.97 -26.45
C TYR A 10 -14.54 15.23 -26.03
N LYS A 11 -13.98 16.42 -26.34
CA LYS A 11 -12.64 16.80 -25.89
C LYS A 11 -12.53 16.96 -24.37
N MET A 12 -13.55 17.52 -23.72
CA MET A 12 -13.60 17.63 -22.26
C MET A 12 -13.71 16.25 -21.58
N LEU A 13 -14.51 15.35 -22.12
CA LEU A 13 -14.61 13.96 -21.64
C LEU A 13 -13.29 13.20 -21.82
N ALA A 14 -12.63 13.36 -22.98
CA ALA A 14 -11.33 12.74 -23.24
C ALA A 14 -10.24 13.27 -22.29
N ALA A 15 -10.21 14.57 -22.00
CA ALA A 15 -9.29 15.16 -21.03
C ALA A 15 -9.55 14.66 -19.61
N GLY A 16 -10.82 14.60 -19.18
CA GLY A 16 -11.19 14.05 -17.87
C GLY A 16 -10.84 12.57 -17.70
N LEU A 17 -10.98 11.78 -18.77
CA LEU A 17 -10.53 10.39 -18.80
C LEU A 17 -9.00 10.28 -18.72
N GLY A 18 -8.27 11.12 -19.45
CA GLY A 18 -6.81 11.19 -19.40
C GLY A 18 -6.30 11.48 -17.98
N ASP A 19 -6.89 12.44 -17.29
CA ASP A 19 -6.55 12.77 -15.91
C ASP A 19 -6.87 11.63 -14.93
N ALA A 20 -8.00 10.94 -15.13
CA ALA A 20 -8.36 9.79 -14.30
C ALA A 20 -7.37 8.63 -14.48
N ILE A 21 -6.98 8.33 -15.72
CA ILE A 21 -5.97 7.32 -16.03
C ILE A 21 -4.62 7.71 -15.40
N ALA A 22 -4.17 8.96 -15.57
CA ALA A 22 -2.92 9.43 -15.00
C ALA A 22 -2.88 9.29 -13.47
N LYS A 23 -4.00 9.60 -12.78
CA LYS A 23 -4.14 9.39 -11.32
C LYS A 23 -4.03 7.92 -10.94
N ILE A 24 -4.71 7.02 -11.66
CA ILE A 24 -4.65 5.58 -11.39
C ILE A 24 -3.23 5.06 -11.61
N VAL A 25 -2.58 5.42 -12.72
CA VAL A 25 -1.20 5.01 -13.02
C VAL A 25 -0.25 5.50 -11.94
N ARG A 26 -0.35 6.76 -11.52
CA ARG A 26 0.48 7.29 -10.43
C ARG A 26 0.25 6.53 -9.12
N LYS A 27 -1.01 6.28 -8.75
CA LYS A 27 -1.35 5.48 -7.57
C LYS A 27 -0.78 4.06 -7.63
N LEU A 28 -0.80 3.42 -8.81
CA LEU A 28 -0.23 2.08 -9.00
C LEU A 28 1.30 2.10 -8.90
N MET A 29 1.96 3.11 -9.47
CA MET A 29 3.41 3.28 -9.34
C MET A 29 3.82 3.53 -7.89
N ASP A 30 3.07 4.36 -7.17
CA ASP A 30 3.30 4.67 -5.75
C ASP A 30 3.07 3.44 -4.86
N SER A 31 2.05 2.63 -5.19
CA SER A 31 1.71 1.40 -4.47
C SER A 31 2.60 0.22 -4.84
N SER A 32 3.40 0.31 -5.92
CA SER A 32 4.32 -0.76 -6.30
C SER A 32 5.45 -0.89 -5.28
N SER A 33 5.77 -2.13 -4.90
CA SER A 33 6.81 -2.43 -3.92
C SER A 33 8.17 -2.02 -4.47
N ALA A 34 8.86 -1.16 -3.74
CA ALA A 34 10.22 -0.73 -4.01
C ALA A 34 11.25 -1.67 -3.37
N ASP A 35 10.90 -2.25 -2.22
CA ASP A 35 11.77 -3.11 -1.43
C ASP A 35 10.94 -4.16 -0.68
N TRP A 36 11.56 -5.29 -0.33
CA TRP A 36 10.93 -6.36 0.44
C TRP A 36 11.98 -7.17 1.20
N GLY A 37 11.55 -7.77 2.30
CA GLY A 37 12.42 -8.60 3.13
C GLY A 37 11.64 -9.49 4.08
N TRP A 38 12.39 -10.19 4.92
CA TRP A 38 11.86 -10.95 6.04
C TRP A 38 12.19 -10.23 7.34
N GLY A 39 11.38 -10.43 8.35
CA GLY A 39 11.60 -9.90 9.69
C GLY A 39 10.77 -10.64 10.73
N THR A 40 11.07 -10.42 11.99
CA THR A 40 10.39 -11.08 13.11
C THR A 40 9.43 -10.11 13.78
N VAL A 41 8.21 -10.54 14.04
CA VAL A 41 7.23 -9.71 14.75
C VAL A 41 7.62 -9.59 16.22
N THR A 42 7.81 -8.37 16.70
CA THR A 42 8.17 -8.10 18.10
C THR A 42 6.97 -7.68 18.93
N GLU A 43 5.96 -7.08 18.29
CA GLU A 43 4.74 -6.62 18.96
C GLU A 43 3.56 -6.62 17.98
N VAL A 44 2.39 -6.97 18.50
CA VAL A 44 1.11 -6.89 17.79
C VAL A 44 0.21 -5.98 18.61
N GLU A 45 -0.16 -4.80 18.08
CA GLU A 45 -0.97 -3.84 18.85
C GLU A 45 -2.36 -4.41 19.15
N PRO A 46 -2.70 -4.67 20.43
CA PRO A 46 -3.99 -5.24 20.80
C PRO A 46 -5.07 -4.16 20.69
N GLY A 47 -5.82 -4.16 19.58
CA GLY A 47 -6.94 -3.24 19.36
C GLY A 47 -6.86 -2.40 18.10
N SER A 48 -5.79 -2.54 17.31
CA SER A 48 -5.69 -1.92 16.00
C SER A 48 -6.70 -2.56 15.03
N VAL A 49 -7.83 -1.88 14.80
CA VAL A 49 -8.77 -2.19 13.69
C VAL A 49 -8.03 -2.17 12.34
N ALA A 50 -6.88 -1.50 12.26
CA ALA A 50 -6.02 -1.40 11.10
C ALA A 50 -4.93 -2.50 11.01
N GLY A 51 -4.80 -3.39 12.00
CA GLY A 51 -3.85 -4.51 12.00
C GLY A 51 -2.38 -4.05 11.89
N THR A 52 -1.92 -3.17 12.77
CA THR A 52 -0.51 -2.74 12.84
C THR A 52 0.33 -3.70 13.67
N VAL A 53 1.56 -3.96 13.21
CA VAL A 53 2.51 -4.87 13.84
C VAL A 53 3.91 -4.26 13.82
N ALA A 54 4.68 -4.44 14.90
CA ALA A 54 6.08 -4.06 14.93
C ALA A 54 6.93 -5.24 14.45
N VAL A 55 7.80 -4.99 13.47
CA VAL A 55 8.66 -6.01 12.86
C VAL A 55 10.11 -5.58 12.99
N ASP A 56 10.93 -6.44 13.58
CA ASP A 56 12.38 -6.32 13.53
C ASP A 56 12.87 -6.79 12.16
N THR A 57 13.65 -5.96 11.48
CA THR A 57 14.12 -6.20 10.11
C THR A 57 15.65 -6.33 10.03
N ASP A 58 16.31 -6.61 11.16
CA ASP A 58 17.77 -6.65 11.32
C ASP A 58 18.49 -5.32 10.97
N SER A 59 17.73 -4.26 10.69
CA SER A 59 18.22 -2.96 10.26
C SER A 59 18.29 -1.92 11.39
N GLY A 60 17.89 -2.30 12.61
CA GLY A 60 17.94 -1.46 13.80
C GLY A 60 16.67 -1.54 14.64
N ALA A 61 16.03 -0.39 14.87
CA ALA A 61 14.79 -0.35 15.66
C ALA A 61 13.62 -1.03 14.93
N PRO A 62 12.74 -1.74 15.65
CA PRO A 62 11.54 -2.34 15.05
C PRO A 62 10.69 -1.30 14.32
N ILE A 63 10.21 -1.66 13.14
CA ILE A 63 9.40 -0.80 12.28
C ILE A 63 7.93 -1.17 12.47
N VAL A 64 7.09 -0.18 12.76
CA VAL A 64 5.64 -0.39 12.82
C VAL A 64 5.08 -0.39 11.39
N MET A 65 4.46 -1.51 11.02
CA MET A 65 3.97 -1.78 9.67
C MET A 65 2.47 -2.05 9.70
N ARG A 66 1.77 -1.66 8.63
CA ARG A 66 0.38 -2.09 8.43
C ARG A 66 0.35 -3.50 7.87
N ARG A 67 -0.51 -4.35 8.39
CA ARG A 67 -0.79 -5.64 7.78
C ARG A 67 -1.75 -5.47 6.61
N LEU A 68 -1.52 -6.22 5.53
CA LEU A 68 -2.53 -6.36 4.48
C LEU A 68 -3.78 -7.08 5.01
N ALA A 69 -4.96 -6.61 4.61
CA ALA A 69 -6.23 -7.18 5.05
C ALA A 69 -6.40 -8.67 4.67
N SER A 70 -5.67 -9.14 3.66
CA SER A 70 -5.66 -10.53 3.21
C SER A 70 -4.80 -11.47 4.06
N TYR A 71 -4.00 -10.95 5.00
CA TYR A 71 -3.14 -11.76 5.87
C TYR A 71 -3.74 -11.87 7.28
N ALA A 72 -3.71 -13.08 7.85
CA ALA A 72 -4.18 -13.38 9.20
C ALA A 72 -3.35 -12.64 10.27
N THR A 73 -3.80 -12.62 11.53
CA THR A 73 -3.13 -11.83 12.59
C THR A 73 -1.84 -12.54 12.96
N PRO A 74 -0.67 -12.01 12.58
CA PRO A 74 0.58 -12.63 13.00
C PRO A 74 0.67 -12.55 14.52
N ALA A 75 1.36 -13.51 15.11
CA ALA A 75 1.74 -13.52 16.51
C ALA A 75 3.13 -12.87 16.69
N VAL A 76 3.46 -12.57 17.94
CA VAL A 76 4.84 -12.25 18.32
C VAL A 76 5.71 -13.48 18.04
N ASP A 77 6.94 -13.24 17.61
CA ASP A 77 7.95 -14.22 17.15
C ASP A 77 7.69 -14.86 15.77
N ASP A 78 6.58 -14.53 15.09
CA ASP A 78 6.36 -14.96 13.72
C ASP A 78 7.36 -14.28 12.77
N VAL A 79 7.88 -15.06 11.82
CA VAL A 79 8.69 -14.52 10.72
C VAL A 79 7.76 -14.13 9.58
N VAL A 80 7.72 -12.84 9.26
CA VAL A 80 6.80 -12.28 8.27
C VAL A 80 7.53 -11.63 7.12
N GLN A 81 6.91 -11.64 5.95
CA GLN A 81 7.38 -10.89 4.79
C GLN A 81 6.86 -9.46 4.86
N TRP A 82 7.78 -8.51 4.86
CA TRP A 82 7.46 -7.10 4.74
C TRP A 82 7.80 -6.58 3.34
N GLN A 83 7.10 -5.52 2.95
CA GLN A 83 7.41 -4.76 1.74
C GLN A 83 7.32 -3.27 2.05
N ARG A 84 8.11 -2.49 1.33
CA ARG A 84 8.05 -1.04 1.32
C ARG A 84 7.66 -0.57 -0.07
N ASN A 85 6.62 0.24 -0.19
CA ASN A 85 6.25 0.82 -1.48
C ASN A 85 7.19 1.99 -1.87
N ARG A 86 7.06 2.51 -3.09
CA ARG A 86 7.88 3.66 -3.55
C ARG A 86 7.60 4.96 -2.79
N SER A 87 6.43 5.10 -2.19
CA SER A 87 6.10 6.21 -1.29
C SER A 87 6.75 6.10 0.09
N GLY A 88 7.32 4.94 0.41
CA GLY A 88 8.01 4.66 1.66
C GLY A 88 7.15 4.01 2.74
N ASP A 89 5.89 3.67 2.45
CA ASP A 89 5.00 2.98 3.38
C ASP A 89 5.37 1.50 3.50
N PHE A 90 5.37 1.00 4.73
CA PHE A 90 5.66 -0.39 5.03
C PHE A 90 4.38 -1.20 5.23
N SER A 91 4.39 -2.43 4.73
CA SER A 91 3.31 -3.38 4.97
C SER A 91 3.79 -4.82 5.13
N VAL A 92 3.05 -5.58 5.94
CA VAL A 92 3.24 -7.04 6.07
C VAL A 92 2.31 -7.75 5.11
N THR A 93 2.87 -8.69 4.35
CA THR A 93 2.20 -9.33 3.20
C THR A 93 1.95 -10.82 3.36
N GLY A 94 2.66 -11.49 4.27
CA GLY A 94 2.50 -12.91 4.52
C GLY A 94 3.46 -13.43 5.60
N GLU A 95 3.31 -14.71 5.93
CA GLU A 95 4.14 -15.43 6.89
C GLU A 95 5.15 -16.32 6.17
N ARG A 96 6.25 -16.62 6.85
CA ARG A 96 7.18 -17.67 6.42
C ARG A 96 6.69 -19.01 6.98
N ALA A 97 6.17 -19.87 6.11
CA ALA A 97 5.80 -21.25 6.45
C ALA A 97 7.01 -22.12 6.83
#